data_AF-A0A9D5W5W9-F1
#
_entry.id   AF-A0A9D5W5W9-F1
#
_cell.length_a   1.000
_cell.length_b   1.000
_cell.length_c   1.000
_cell.angle_alpha   90.00
_cell.angle_beta   90.00
_cell.angle_gamma   90.00
#
_symmetry.space_group_name_H-M   'P 1'
#
loop_
_entity.id
_entity.type
_entity.pdbx_description
1 polymer ?
#
loop_
_entity_poly.entity_id
_entity_poly.type
_entity_poly.pdbx_seq_one_letter_code
_entity_poly.pdbx_strand_id
1 'polypeptide(L)'
;MSARIISIANQKGGVGKTTTALSLAQALSRKGKRVLVMDLDPHGCASVHLAFFPENLRHTSYDVLIAESRESCPWDLAILSGHKSGFDFVASDPRLAGLDFELKSREGKGVILKEYAAAICARYDYVLVDCPPNMGVLLINALVAADLLIIPAQTDFLALHGMRLIFDTLRTLNQVMDRPVSYKVLATMYDKRAGACRRVMWLLMKKLGDKMFRTVIELDTQFREASAKGLVIFDVAPQSRGAMQYERLAKEILGA
;
A
#
# COMPACT_ATOMS: atom_id res chain seq x y z
N MET A 1 17.97 -8.94 9.87
CA MET A 1 16.62 -9.26 9.36
C MET A 1 16.39 -8.45 8.10
N SER A 2 15.80 -9.05 7.06
CA SER A 2 15.34 -8.29 5.88
C SER A 2 14.06 -7.54 6.24
N ALA A 3 13.88 -6.33 5.75
CA ALA A 3 12.60 -5.62 5.81
C ALA A 3 11.48 -6.48 5.22
N ARG A 4 10.28 -6.42 5.82
CA ARG A 4 9.07 -7.05 5.30
C ARG A 4 8.36 -6.08 4.36
N ILE A 5 8.21 -6.45 3.08
CA ILE A 5 7.53 -5.63 2.08
C ILE A 5 6.03 -5.95 2.11
N ILE A 6 5.20 -4.92 2.31
CA ILE A 6 3.75 -5.00 2.35
C ILE A 6 3.18 -4.14 1.23
N SER A 7 2.56 -4.75 0.23
CA SER A 7 1.86 -4.01 -0.82
C SER A 7 0.39 -3.82 -0.45
N ILE A 8 -0.15 -2.65 -0.74
CA ILE A 8 -1.55 -2.32 -0.54
C ILE A 8 -2.18 -2.10 -1.91
N ALA A 9 -2.91 -3.10 -2.41
CA ALA A 9 -3.44 -3.07 -3.77
C ALA A 9 -4.89 -3.53 -3.87
N ASN A 10 -5.64 -2.85 -4.74
CA ASN A 10 -6.97 -3.21 -5.20
C ASN A 10 -7.27 -2.39 -6.46
N GLN A 11 -7.79 -3.06 -7.49
CA GLN A 11 -8.11 -2.44 -8.78
C GLN A 11 -9.37 -1.57 -8.76
N LYS A 12 -10.06 -1.47 -7.62
CA LYS A 12 -11.12 -0.49 -7.41
C LYS A 12 -10.56 0.80 -6.77
N GLY A 13 -10.92 1.94 -7.35
CA GLY A 13 -10.66 3.26 -6.77
C GLY A 13 -11.44 3.49 -5.46
N GLY A 14 -10.92 4.33 -4.57
CA GLY A 14 -11.65 4.77 -3.37
C GLY A 14 -11.83 3.75 -2.25
N VAL A 15 -11.20 2.57 -2.31
CA VAL A 15 -11.34 1.52 -1.27
C VAL A 15 -10.48 1.72 -0.02
N GLY A 16 -9.69 2.81 0.03
CA GLY A 16 -8.83 3.15 1.16
C GLY A 16 -7.41 2.58 1.09
N LYS A 17 -6.83 2.41 -0.12
CA LYS A 17 -5.43 1.96 -0.31
C LYS A 17 -4.43 2.91 0.35
N THR A 18 -4.40 4.16 -0.12
CA THR A 18 -3.58 5.24 0.43
C THR A 18 -3.80 5.45 1.93
N THR A 19 -5.06 5.50 2.37
CA THR A 19 -5.39 5.63 3.79
C THR A 19 -4.82 4.47 4.61
N THR A 20 -4.88 3.24 4.08
CA THR A 20 -4.32 2.05 4.72
C THR A 20 -2.79 2.14 4.77
N ALA A 21 -2.14 2.46 3.65
CA ALA A 21 -0.68 2.56 3.57
C ALA A 21 -0.14 3.55 4.60
N LEU A 22 -0.67 4.78 4.61
CA LEU A 22 -0.20 5.85 5.50
C LEU A 22 -0.54 5.59 6.97
N SER A 23 -1.78 5.18 7.27
CA SER A 23 -2.21 4.97 8.66
C SER A 23 -1.53 3.76 9.28
N LEU A 24 -1.35 2.67 8.51
CA LEU A 24 -0.62 1.50 8.98
C LEU A 24 0.87 1.82 9.18
N ALA A 25 1.50 2.59 8.29
CA ALA A 25 2.89 3.00 8.44
C ALA A 25 3.13 3.76 9.75
N GLN A 26 2.26 4.74 10.04
CA GLN A 26 2.35 5.48 11.30
C GLN A 26 2.07 4.57 12.51
N ALA A 27 1.08 3.67 12.43
CA ALA A 27 0.79 2.73 13.52
C ALA A 27 1.97 1.80 13.83
N LEU A 28 2.67 1.29 12.80
CA LEU A 28 3.88 0.48 12.94
C LEU A 28 5.04 1.31 13.52
N SER A 29 5.22 2.55 13.05
CA SER A 29 6.27 3.44 13.54
C SER A 29 6.08 3.80 15.02
N ARG A 30 4.84 4.04 15.44
CA ARG A 30 4.45 4.21 16.86
C ARG A 30 4.73 2.97 17.73
N LYS A 31 4.96 1.80 17.13
CA LYS A 31 5.41 0.57 17.80
C LYS A 31 6.92 0.37 17.74
N GLY A 32 7.68 1.41 17.39
CA GLY A 32 9.14 1.39 17.35
C GLY A 32 9.72 0.71 16.12
N LYS A 33 8.94 0.56 15.04
CA LYS A 33 9.43 0.01 13.77
C LYS A 33 9.96 1.10 12.86
N ARG A 34 11.05 0.81 12.15
CA ARG A 34 11.55 1.66 11.07
C ARG A 34 10.73 1.36 9.82
N VAL A 35 9.99 2.35 9.32
CA VAL A 35 9.03 2.16 8.22
C VAL A 35 9.36 3.10 7.07
N LEU A 36 9.32 2.56 5.85
CA LEU A 36 9.30 3.32 4.60
C LEU A 36 7.94 3.14 3.93
N VAL A 37 7.37 4.19 3.36
CA VAL A 37 6.24 4.11 2.44
C VAL A 37 6.66 4.58 1.06
N MET A 38 6.35 3.80 0.03
CA MET A 38 6.60 4.13 -1.38
C MET A 38 5.27 4.27 -2.10
N ASP A 39 5.05 5.42 -2.73
CA ASP A 39 3.88 5.70 -3.56
C ASP A 39 4.17 5.32 -5.01
N LEU A 40 3.47 4.32 -5.53
CA LEU A 40 3.56 3.86 -6.92
C LEU A 40 2.33 4.25 -7.76
N ASP A 41 1.37 4.98 -7.21
CA ASP A 41 0.21 5.43 -7.98
C ASP A 41 0.60 6.65 -8.81
N PRO A 42 0.55 6.64 -10.16
CA PRO A 42 0.88 7.81 -10.97
C PRO A 42 0.03 9.06 -10.65
N HIS A 43 -1.13 8.88 -10.01
CA HIS A 43 -1.93 10.00 -9.50
C HIS A 43 -1.38 10.63 -8.21
N GLY A 44 -0.38 10.00 -7.59
CA GLY A 44 0.32 10.49 -6.41
C GLY A 44 -0.58 10.69 -5.19
N CYS A 45 -1.61 9.88 -5.01
CA CYS A 45 -2.59 10.08 -3.94
C CYS A 45 -1.94 10.12 -2.55
N ALA A 46 -0.96 9.27 -2.27
CA ALA A 46 -0.26 9.30 -0.97
C ALA A 46 0.67 10.51 -0.86
N SER A 47 1.34 10.85 -1.96
CA SER A 47 2.24 12.00 -2.04
C SER A 47 1.48 13.30 -1.77
N VAL A 48 0.38 13.54 -2.48
CA VAL A 48 -0.51 14.69 -2.29
C VAL A 48 -1.13 14.68 -0.88
N HIS A 49 -1.53 13.50 -0.36
CA HIS A 49 -2.04 13.39 1.02
C HIS A 49 -1.03 13.91 2.03
N LEU A 50 0.28 13.65 1.84
CA LEU A 50 1.35 14.13 2.73
C LEU A 50 1.91 15.50 2.33
N ALA A 51 1.26 16.21 1.40
CA ALA A 51 1.74 17.48 0.84
C ALA A 51 3.15 17.41 0.20
N PHE A 52 3.53 16.24 -0.31
CA PHE A 52 4.69 16.06 -1.18
C PHE A 52 4.26 16.19 -2.64
N PHE A 53 4.68 17.28 -3.26
CA PHE A 53 4.34 17.61 -4.64
C PHE A 53 5.52 17.23 -5.57
N PRO A 54 5.32 16.35 -6.57
CA PRO A 54 6.39 15.84 -7.42
C PRO A 54 7.18 16.93 -8.13
N GLU A 55 6.54 18.07 -8.45
CA GLU A 55 7.17 19.21 -9.14
C GLU A 55 8.33 19.84 -8.33
N ASN A 56 8.34 19.61 -7.02
CA ASN A 56 9.36 20.11 -6.10
C ASN A 56 10.42 19.05 -5.76
N LEU A 57 10.33 17.85 -6.32
CA LEU A 57 11.19 16.71 -6.01
C LEU A 57 12.06 16.37 -7.21
N ARG A 58 13.35 16.14 -6.95
CA ARG A 58 14.31 15.72 -7.99
C ARG A 58 14.30 14.22 -8.25
N HIS A 59 14.00 13.43 -7.22
CA HIS A 59 13.99 11.98 -7.28
C HIS A 59 12.73 11.45 -6.59
N THR A 60 12.09 10.50 -7.24
CA THR A 60 10.80 9.92 -6.87
C THR A 60 10.85 8.40 -7.05
N SER A 61 9.73 7.73 -6.82
CA SER A 61 9.59 6.30 -7.09
C SER A 61 9.78 5.96 -8.57
N TYR A 62 9.53 6.90 -9.50
CA TYR A 62 9.85 6.73 -10.92
C TYR A 62 11.34 6.54 -11.12
N ASP A 63 12.17 7.44 -10.56
CA ASP A 63 13.62 7.42 -10.76
C ASP A 63 14.26 6.16 -10.15
N VAL A 64 13.65 5.60 -9.10
CA VAL A 64 14.01 4.29 -8.56
C VAL A 64 13.73 3.17 -9.57
N LEU A 65 12.54 3.15 -10.19
CA LEU A 65 12.14 2.07 -11.09
C LEU A 65 12.84 2.11 -12.45
N ILE A 66 13.25 3.28 -12.92
CA ILE A 66 13.97 3.44 -14.20
C ILE A 66 15.50 3.37 -14.07
N ALA A 67 16.04 3.26 -12.85
CA ALA A 67 17.48 3.15 -12.66
C ALA A 67 18.06 1.96 -13.46
N GLU A 68 19.24 2.19 -14.06
CA GLU A 68 19.91 1.22 -14.93
C GLU A 68 20.33 -0.05 -14.19
N SER A 69 20.69 0.09 -12.90
CA SER A 69 21.14 -1.00 -12.04
C SER A 69 20.71 -0.77 -10.60
N ARG A 70 20.84 -1.80 -9.76
CA ARG A 70 20.62 -1.70 -8.33
C ARG A 70 21.62 -0.73 -7.67
N GLU A 71 22.86 -0.73 -8.14
CA GLU A 71 23.96 0.07 -7.61
C GLU A 71 23.81 1.55 -7.93
N SER A 72 23.22 1.88 -9.09
CA SER A 72 22.92 3.27 -9.50
C SER A 72 21.56 3.77 -9.02
N CYS A 73 20.78 2.95 -8.30
CA CYS A 73 19.45 3.30 -7.84
C CYS A 73 19.51 4.44 -6.79
N PRO A 74 18.82 5.58 -7.00
CA PRO A 74 19.01 6.80 -6.19
C PRO A 74 18.21 6.76 -4.87
N TRP A 75 18.24 5.65 -4.12
CA TRP A 75 17.46 5.50 -2.89
C TRP A 75 17.72 6.63 -1.88
N ASP A 76 18.98 6.98 -1.64
CA ASP A 76 19.34 8.03 -0.67
C ASP A 76 18.82 9.41 -1.05
N LEU A 77 18.58 9.65 -2.35
CA LEU A 77 18.06 10.91 -2.86
C LEU A 77 16.53 10.92 -2.96
N ALA A 78 15.93 9.76 -3.20
CA ALA A 78 14.48 9.60 -3.34
C ALA A 78 13.75 9.47 -1.99
N ILE A 79 14.44 9.05 -0.93
CA ILE A 79 13.86 8.87 0.41
C ILE A 79 13.77 10.22 1.14
N LEU A 80 12.54 10.66 1.36
CA LEU A 80 12.17 11.81 2.17
C LEU A 80 12.11 11.38 3.63
N SER A 81 13.17 11.69 4.38
CA SER A 81 13.30 11.33 5.79
C SER A 81 12.64 12.36 6.72
N GLY A 82 12.18 11.90 7.89
CA GLY A 82 11.79 12.81 8.98
C GLY A 82 10.43 13.51 8.79
N HIS A 83 9.52 12.91 8.02
CA HIS A 83 8.14 13.37 7.97
C HIS A 83 7.52 13.33 9.39
N LYS A 84 6.66 14.31 9.72
CA LYS A 84 6.05 14.46 11.06
C LYS A 84 5.31 13.20 11.53
N SER A 85 4.84 12.38 10.60
CA SER A 85 4.11 11.15 10.90
C SER A 85 4.99 9.98 11.36
N GLY A 86 6.32 10.13 11.40
CA GLY A 86 7.24 9.19 12.04
C GLY A 86 7.72 8.02 11.17
N PHE A 87 7.52 8.10 9.85
CA PHE A 87 8.05 7.15 8.85
C PHE A 87 8.69 7.92 7.70
N ASP A 88 9.56 7.24 6.94
CA ASP A 88 10.17 7.81 5.74
C ASP A 88 9.26 7.58 4.53
N PHE A 89 9.40 8.41 3.49
CA PHE A 89 8.51 8.39 2.33
C PHE A 89 9.26 8.48 1.00
N VAL A 90 8.81 7.76 -0.03
CA VAL A 90 9.21 7.97 -1.42
C VAL A 90 7.98 8.39 -2.21
N ALA A 91 8.01 9.63 -2.71
CA ALA A 91 6.91 10.20 -3.45
C ALA A 91 6.77 9.60 -4.85
N SER A 92 5.55 9.65 -5.37
CA SER A 92 5.20 9.27 -6.73
C SER A 92 5.53 10.37 -7.73
N ASP A 93 5.42 10.03 -9.02
CA ASP A 93 5.56 10.95 -10.14
C ASP A 93 4.57 10.57 -11.27
N PRO A 94 3.91 11.54 -11.92
CA PRO A 94 3.04 11.28 -13.06
C PRO A 94 3.71 10.49 -14.20
N ARG A 95 5.04 10.57 -14.36
CA ARG A 95 5.84 9.79 -15.32
C ARG A 95 5.67 8.28 -15.16
N LEU A 96 5.30 7.81 -13.97
CA LEU A 96 4.98 6.39 -13.74
C LEU A 96 3.88 5.85 -14.69
N ALA A 97 2.97 6.71 -15.19
CA ALA A 97 1.94 6.30 -16.13
C ALA A 97 2.51 5.81 -17.48
N GLY A 98 3.70 6.26 -17.86
CA GLY A 98 4.41 5.84 -19.07
C GLY A 98 5.28 4.59 -18.89
N LEU A 99 5.40 4.07 -17.66
CA LEU A 99 6.40 3.06 -17.33
C LEU A 99 6.21 1.74 -18.08
N ASP A 100 4.95 1.34 -18.36
CA ASP A 100 4.66 0.15 -19.17
C ASP A 100 5.25 0.23 -20.60
N PHE A 101 5.33 1.44 -21.16
CA PHE A 101 5.93 1.68 -22.48
C PHE A 101 7.45 1.72 -22.39
N GLU A 102 8.00 2.46 -21.43
CA GLU A 102 9.46 2.61 -21.26
C GLU A 102 10.15 1.28 -20.95
N LEU A 103 9.53 0.45 -20.11
CA LEU A 103 10.08 -0.86 -19.74
C LEU A 103 9.70 -1.97 -20.73
N LYS A 104 9.08 -1.65 -21.88
CA LYS A 104 8.50 -2.66 -22.78
C LYS A 104 9.51 -3.74 -23.19
N SER A 105 10.74 -3.33 -23.54
CA SER A 105 11.84 -4.19 -23.98
C SER A 105 12.78 -4.64 -22.86
N ARG A 106 12.57 -4.16 -21.62
CA ARG A 106 13.42 -4.52 -20.49
C ARG A 106 13.11 -5.93 -20.02
N GLU A 107 14.11 -6.81 -20.04
CA GLU A 107 14.03 -8.11 -19.39
C GLU A 107 13.86 -7.95 -17.88
N GLY A 108 13.07 -8.82 -17.24
CA GLY A 108 12.83 -8.71 -15.81
C GLY A 108 12.04 -7.46 -15.36
N LYS A 109 11.32 -6.78 -16.27
CA LYS A 109 10.55 -5.57 -15.94
C LYS A 109 9.54 -5.71 -14.79
N GLY A 110 9.14 -6.93 -14.44
CA GLY A 110 8.23 -7.22 -13.31
C GLY A 110 8.91 -7.47 -11.96
N VAL A 111 10.25 -7.54 -11.90
CA VAL A 111 11.01 -7.86 -10.68
C VAL A 111 11.89 -6.71 -10.18
N ILE A 112 11.87 -5.55 -10.85
CA ILE A 112 12.73 -4.39 -10.56
C ILE A 112 12.65 -3.99 -9.08
N LEU A 113 11.45 -3.80 -8.54
CA LEU A 113 11.30 -3.38 -7.15
C LEU A 113 11.86 -4.42 -6.18
N LYS A 114 11.68 -5.71 -6.45
CA LYS A 114 12.22 -6.81 -5.64
C LYS A 114 13.74 -6.78 -5.61
N GLU A 115 14.37 -6.55 -6.76
CA GLU A 115 15.82 -6.45 -6.88
C GLU A 115 16.38 -5.20 -6.19
N TYR A 116 15.71 -4.07 -6.37
CA TYR A 116 16.24 -2.77 -5.93
C TYR A 116 15.95 -2.50 -4.45
N ALA A 117 14.83 -3.00 -3.92
CA ALA A 117 14.51 -2.89 -2.50
C ALA A 117 15.55 -3.60 -1.61
N ALA A 118 16.29 -4.59 -2.14
CA ALA A 118 17.36 -5.26 -1.41
C ALA A 118 18.40 -4.29 -0.83
N ALA A 119 18.64 -3.15 -1.50
CA ALA A 119 19.57 -2.10 -1.04
C ALA A 119 19.10 -1.38 0.23
N ILE A 120 17.78 -1.31 0.46
CA ILE A 120 17.19 -0.60 1.61
C ILE A 120 16.65 -1.55 2.68
N CYS A 121 16.56 -2.86 2.41
CA CYS A 121 16.02 -3.85 3.34
C CYS A 121 16.73 -3.92 4.69
N ALA A 122 17.98 -3.46 4.81
CA ALA A 122 18.69 -3.40 6.11
C ALA A 122 18.30 -2.17 6.97
N ARG A 123 17.79 -1.11 6.34
CA ARG A 123 17.46 0.17 6.98
C ARG A 123 16.07 0.18 7.63
N TYR A 124 15.17 -0.65 7.13
CA TYR A 124 13.78 -0.67 7.55
C TYR A 124 13.37 -2.03 8.08
N ASP A 125 12.37 -2.03 8.95
CA ASP A 125 11.69 -3.27 9.38
C ASP A 125 10.50 -3.56 8.45
N TYR A 126 9.86 -2.50 7.92
CA TYR A 126 8.74 -2.60 6.98
C TYR A 126 8.87 -1.60 5.82
N VAL A 127 8.53 -2.05 4.61
CA VAL A 127 8.35 -1.20 3.43
C VAL A 127 6.92 -1.36 2.94
N LEU A 128 6.12 -0.30 3.01
CA LEU A 128 4.74 -0.31 2.54
C LEU A 128 4.66 0.30 1.14
N VAL A 129 3.94 -0.35 0.24
CA VAL A 129 3.83 0.09 -1.16
C VAL A 129 2.37 0.44 -1.45
N ASP A 130 2.07 1.73 -1.65
CA ASP A 130 0.74 2.17 -2.11
C ASP A 130 0.65 1.97 -3.62
N CYS A 131 -0.25 1.09 -4.06
CA CYS A 131 -0.28 0.62 -5.44
C CYS A 131 -1.38 1.33 -6.26
N PRO A 132 -1.16 1.53 -7.58
CA PRO A 132 -2.19 2.08 -8.45
C PRO A 132 -3.42 1.17 -8.55
N PRO A 133 -4.60 1.72 -8.91
CA PRO A 133 -5.79 0.92 -9.21
C PRO A 133 -5.69 0.18 -10.56
N ASN A 134 -4.77 0.57 -11.45
CA ASN A 134 -4.68 0.01 -12.79
C ASN A 134 -3.79 -1.23 -12.81
N MET A 135 -4.13 -2.19 -13.68
CA MET A 135 -3.25 -3.32 -13.95
C MET A 135 -2.13 -2.88 -14.90
N GLY A 136 -0.88 -3.17 -14.55
CA GLY A 136 0.30 -2.80 -15.33
C GLY A 136 1.58 -3.20 -14.61
N VAL A 137 2.73 -2.81 -15.17
CA VAL A 137 4.06 -3.17 -14.68
C VAL A 137 4.29 -2.74 -13.22
N LEU A 138 3.68 -1.62 -12.81
CA LEU A 138 3.75 -1.09 -11.43
C LEU A 138 3.13 -2.05 -10.41
N LEU A 139 1.90 -2.51 -10.69
CA LEU A 139 1.21 -3.46 -9.82
C LEU A 139 1.97 -4.79 -9.77
N ILE A 140 2.48 -5.27 -10.91
CA ILE A 140 3.27 -6.51 -10.95
C ILE A 140 4.54 -6.38 -10.10
N ASN A 141 5.29 -5.28 -10.21
CA ASN A 141 6.48 -5.04 -9.39
C ASN A 141 6.15 -5.06 -7.89
N ALA A 142 5.08 -4.39 -7.48
CA ALA A 142 4.64 -4.40 -6.09
C ALA A 142 4.30 -5.82 -5.62
N LEU A 143 3.48 -6.55 -6.38
CA LEU A 143 3.05 -7.91 -6.01
C LEU A 143 4.21 -8.92 -5.95
N VAL A 144 5.16 -8.84 -6.88
CA VAL A 144 6.32 -9.72 -6.94
C VAL A 144 7.31 -9.44 -5.81
N ALA A 145 7.41 -8.18 -5.37
CA ALA A 145 8.26 -7.79 -4.25
C ALA A 145 7.61 -8.06 -2.87
N ALA A 146 6.28 -8.19 -2.79
CA ALA A 146 5.55 -8.27 -1.53
C ALA A 146 5.74 -9.60 -0.78
N ASP A 147 6.08 -9.51 0.50
CA ASP A 147 5.94 -10.61 1.46
C ASP A 147 4.48 -10.80 1.91
N LEU A 148 3.71 -9.71 1.87
CA LEU A 148 2.27 -9.70 2.17
C LEU A 148 1.57 -8.66 1.29
N LEU A 149 0.53 -9.08 0.60
CA LEU A 149 -0.44 -8.20 -0.03
C LEU A 149 -1.62 -7.95 0.93
N ILE A 150 -1.89 -6.68 1.22
CA ILE A 150 -3.13 -6.24 1.85
C ILE A 150 -4.08 -5.78 0.74
N ILE A 151 -5.31 -6.33 0.73
CA ILE A 151 -6.37 -5.96 -0.21
C ILE A 151 -7.47 -5.22 0.57
N PRO A 152 -7.48 -3.88 0.60
CA PRO A 152 -8.56 -3.12 1.20
C PRO A 152 -9.85 -3.34 0.41
N ALA A 153 -10.93 -3.70 1.08
CA ALA A 153 -12.22 -3.97 0.46
C ALA A 153 -13.34 -3.23 1.20
N GLN A 154 -14.03 -2.34 0.47
CA GLN A 154 -15.25 -1.73 0.97
C GLN A 154 -16.34 -2.79 1.15
N THR A 155 -17.15 -2.66 2.19
CA THR A 155 -18.32 -3.53 2.41
C THR A 155 -19.53 -3.07 1.59
N ASP A 156 -19.34 -2.91 0.28
CA ASP A 156 -20.38 -2.59 -0.70
C ASP A 156 -20.52 -3.75 -1.69
N PHE A 157 -21.73 -4.03 -2.17
CA PHE A 157 -21.99 -5.11 -3.12
C PHE A 157 -21.15 -4.99 -4.40
N LEU A 158 -20.97 -3.76 -4.92
CA LEU A 158 -20.14 -3.54 -6.12
C LEU A 158 -18.65 -3.73 -5.85
N ALA A 159 -18.21 -3.64 -4.58
CA ALA A 159 -16.82 -3.89 -4.22
C ALA A 159 -16.43 -5.37 -4.39
N LEU A 160 -17.38 -6.30 -4.23
CA LEU A 160 -17.15 -7.73 -4.50
C LEU A 160 -16.76 -8.00 -5.95
N HIS A 161 -17.31 -7.24 -6.90
CA HIS A 161 -16.92 -7.33 -8.30
C HIS A 161 -15.49 -6.84 -8.53
N GLY A 162 -15.12 -5.70 -7.92
CA GLY A 162 -13.76 -5.14 -8.02
C GLY A 162 -12.67 -6.06 -7.47
N MET A 163 -13.00 -6.90 -6.47
CA MET A 163 -12.06 -7.91 -5.95
C MET A 163 -11.76 -9.03 -6.95
N ARG A 164 -12.63 -9.29 -7.92
CA ARG A 164 -12.40 -10.35 -8.92
C ARG A 164 -11.13 -10.07 -9.73
N LEU A 165 -10.93 -8.82 -10.14
CA LEU A 165 -9.81 -8.42 -10.98
C LEU A 165 -8.46 -8.68 -10.29
N ILE A 166 -8.33 -8.28 -9.01
CA ILE A 166 -7.08 -8.54 -8.27
C ILE A 166 -6.85 -10.04 -8.06
N PHE A 167 -7.90 -10.84 -7.82
CA PHE A 167 -7.75 -12.29 -7.70
C PHE A 167 -7.39 -12.97 -9.02
N ASP A 168 -7.89 -12.47 -10.16
CA ASP A 168 -7.51 -12.98 -11.47
C ASP A 168 -6.03 -12.63 -11.76
N THR A 169 -5.57 -11.42 -11.42
CA THR A 169 -4.14 -11.07 -11.49
C THR A 169 -3.28 -11.98 -10.60
N LEU A 170 -3.69 -12.21 -9.35
CA LEU A 170 -2.99 -13.11 -8.43
C LEU A 170 -2.94 -14.54 -8.98
N ARG A 171 -4.02 -15.03 -9.58
CA ARG A 171 -4.05 -16.38 -10.16
C ARG A 171 -3.01 -16.50 -11.28
N THR A 172 -2.96 -15.54 -12.20
CA THR A 172 -1.99 -15.53 -13.31
C THR A 172 -0.56 -15.39 -12.79
N LEU A 173 -0.33 -14.49 -11.84
CA LEU A 173 1.01 -14.27 -11.29
C LEU A 173 1.53 -15.51 -10.54
N ASN A 174 0.67 -16.17 -9.77
CA ASN A 174 1.03 -17.38 -9.02
C ASN A 174 1.33 -18.60 -9.93
N GLN A 175 1.02 -18.55 -11.24
CA GLN A 175 1.41 -19.61 -12.17
C GLN A 175 2.90 -19.57 -12.53
N VAL A 176 3.53 -18.40 -12.38
CA VAL A 176 4.92 -18.17 -12.80
C VAL A 176 5.87 -17.85 -11.63
N MET A 177 5.34 -17.72 -10.41
CA MET A 177 6.12 -17.48 -9.22
C MET A 177 6.41 -18.77 -8.46
N ASP A 178 7.64 -18.92 -7.95
CA ASP A 178 8.05 -20.07 -7.12
C ASP A 178 7.23 -20.20 -5.83
N ARG A 179 6.73 -19.07 -5.32
CA ARG A 179 5.87 -19.01 -4.14
C ARG A 179 4.67 -18.11 -4.44
N PRO A 180 3.45 -18.55 -4.13
CA PRO A 180 2.28 -17.71 -4.34
C PRO A 180 2.34 -16.48 -3.45
N VAL A 181 1.83 -15.36 -3.96
CA VAL A 181 1.74 -14.12 -3.19
C VAL A 181 0.83 -14.34 -1.98
N SER A 182 1.38 -14.17 -0.79
CA SER A 182 0.60 -14.20 0.45
C SER A 182 -0.28 -12.96 0.54
N TYR A 183 -1.56 -13.12 0.82
CA TYR A 183 -2.48 -11.99 0.89
C TYR A 183 -3.45 -12.10 2.07
N LYS A 184 -3.91 -10.92 2.54
CA LYS A 184 -5.05 -10.78 3.42
C LYS A 184 -5.95 -9.63 2.99
N VAL A 185 -7.26 -9.81 3.14
CA VAL A 185 -8.28 -8.80 2.83
C VAL A 185 -8.60 -8.01 4.09
N LEU A 186 -8.56 -6.68 3.98
CA LEU A 186 -8.91 -5.74 5.03
C LEU A 186 -10.27 -5.11 4.73
N ALA A 187 -11.28 -5.37 5.56
CA ALA A 187 -12.56 -4.67 5.43
C ALA A 187 -12.40 -3.19 5.80
N THR A 188 -12.71 -2.30 4.87
CA THR A 188 -12.60 -0.85 5.04
C THR A 188 -13.93 -0.13 4.86
N MET A 189 -14.02 1.07 5.44
CA MET A 189 -15.20 1.92 5.41
C MET A 189 -16.48 1.20 5.83
N TYR A 190 -16.36 0.28 6.80
CA TYR A 190 -17.49 -0.53 7.23
C TYR A 190 -18.51 0.32 8.01
N ASP A 191 -19.74 0.38 7.51
CA ASP A 191 -20.88 0.94 8.24
C ASP A 191 -21.72 -0.18 8.86
N LYS A 192 -21.56 -0.36 10.17
CA LYS A 192 -22.32 -1.34 10.95
C LYS A 192 -23.82 -1.06 11.01
N ARG A 193 -24.27 0.17 10.73
CA ARG A 193 -25.69 0.56 10.76
C ARG A 193 -26.42 0.10 9.50
N ALA A 194 -25.72 0.07 8.37
CA ALA A 194 -26.26 -0.36 7.08
C ALA A 194 -26.38 -1.89 6.98
N GLY A 195 -27.60 -2.39 6.78
CA GLY A 195 -27.85 -3.83 6.62
C GLY A 195 -27.16 -4.44 5.41
N ALA A 196 -27.01 -3.68 4.32
CA ALA A 196 -26.27 -4.11 3.13
C ALA A 196 -24.79 -4.37 3.45
N CYS A 197 -24.13 -3.46 4.19
CA CYS A 197 -22.74 -3.61 4.59
C CYS A 197 -22.53 -4.83 5.49
N ARG A 198 -23.44 -5.09 6.43
CA ARG A 198 -23.40 -6.30 7.27
C ARG A 198 -23.49 -7.59 6.45
N ARG A 199 -24.36 -7.63 5.42
CA ARG A 199 -24.48 -8.80 4.53
C ARG A 199 -23.21 -9.02 3.70
N VAL A 200 -22.62 -7.96 3.16
CA VAL A 200 -21.37 -8.05 2.39
C VAL A 200 -20.22 -8.52 3.29
N MET A 201 -20.10 -7.97 4.50
CA MET A 201 -19.09 -8.41 5.47
C MET A 201 -19.24 -9.90 5.79
N TRP A 202 -20.46 -10.38 6.06
CA TRP A 202 -20.72 -11.80 6.29
C TRP A 202 -20.30 -12.68 5.11
N LEU A 203 -20.61 -12.26 3.87
CA LEU A 203 -20.20 -12.99 2.66
C LEU A 203 -18.68 -13.05 2.52
N LEU A 204 -17.97 -11.94 2.78
CA LEU A 204 -16.52 -11.88 2.74
C LEU A 204 -15.91 -12.83 3.78
N MET A 205 -16.38 -12.76 5.02
CA MET A 205 -15.91 -13.66 6.09
C MET A 205 -16.15 -15.13 5.75
N LYS A 206 -17.34 -15.47 5.22
CA LYS A 206 -17.68 -16.84 4.84
C LYS A 206 -16.80 -17.38 3.70
N LYS A 207 -16.45 -16.55 2.72
CA LYS A 207 -15.68 -16.97 1.54
C LYS A 207 -14.17 -16.97 1.77
N LEU A 208 -13.66 -15.99 2.52
CA LEU A 208 -12.23 -15.74 2.65
C LEU A 208 -11.65 -16.30 3.96
N GLY A 209 -12.47 -16.51 4.98
CA GLY A 209 -12.04 -17.16 6.23
C GLY A 209 -10.79 -16.52 6.84
N ASP A 210 -9.72 -17.30 6.94
CA ASP A 210 -8.42 -16.93 7.49
C ASP A 210 -7.64 -15.90 6.64
N LYS A 211 -8.04 -15.73 5.36
CA LYS A 211 -7.54 -14.67 4.48
C LYS A 211 -8.11 -13.30 4.81
N MET A 212 -9.03 -13.16 5.77
CA MET A 212 -9.45 -11.85 6.29
C MET A 212 -8.57 -11.42 7.46
N PHE A 213 -8.33 -10.12 7.58
CA PHE A 213 -7.93 -9.55 8.87
C PHE A 213 -9.09 -9.64 9.85
N ARG A 214 -8.77 -9.90 11.13
CA ARG A 214 -9.75 -9.77 12.23
C ARG A 214 -10.12 -8.32 12.45
N THR A 215 -9.16 -7.43 12.24
CA THR A 215 -9.37 -5.99 12.32
C THR A 215 -10.22 -5.50 11.15
N VAL A 216 -11.20 -4.64 11.46
CA VAL A 216 -12.08 -3.97 10.50
C VAL A 216 -11.92 -2.47 10.67
N ILE A 217 -11.80 -1.73 9.56
CA ILE A 217 -11.76 -0.27 9.55
C ILE A 217 -13.17 0.25 9.28
N GLU A 218 -13.77 0.88 10.30
CA GLU A 218 -15.10 1.48 10.20
C GLU A 218 -15.03 2.85 9.50
N LEU A 219 -16.18 3.32 8.98
CA LEU A 219 -16.27 4.65 8.39
C LEU A 219 -15.96 5.73 9.45
N ASP A 220 -14.96 6.58 9.21
CA ASP A 220 -14.53 7.63 10.14
C ASP A 220 -14.21 8.90 9.36
N THR A 221 -14.84 10.01 9.70
CA THR A 221 -14.66 11.30 9.00
C THR A 221 -13.26 11.88 9.24
N GLN A 222 -12.59 11.48 10.32
CA GLN A 222 -11.26 12.00 10.67
C GLN A 222 -10.19 11.64 9.64
N PHE A 223 -10.38 10.60 8.83
CA PHE A 223 -9.47 10.30 7.73
C PHE A 223 -9.43 11.42 6.68
N ARG A 224 -10.60 12.02 6.37
CA ARG A 224 -10.69 13.13 5.41
C ARG A 224 -10.08 14.40 5.99
N GLU A 225 -10.34 14.68 7.26
CA GLU A 225 -9.75 15.82 7.98
C GLU A 225 -8.22 15.73 8.05
N ALA A 226 -7.68 14.52 8.26
CA ALA A 226 -6.25 14.29 8.24
C ALA A 226 -5.65 14.55 6.84
N SER A 227 -6.26 13.96 5.81
CA SER A 227 -5.85 14.14 4.41
C SER A 227 -5.85 15.61 3.99
N ALA A 228 -6.90 16.37 4.32
CA ALA A 228 -7.01 17.79 4.00
C ALA A 228 -5.92 18.66 4.64
N LYS A 229 -5.27 18.18 5.71
CA LYS A 229 -4.23 18.90 6.45
C LYS A 229 -2.81 18.46 6.10
N GLY A 230 -2.61 17.54 5.16
CA GLY A 230 -1.28 17.00 4.91
C GLY A 230 -0.82 15.98 5.96
N LEU A 231 -1.75 15.40 6.75
CA LEU A 231 -1.45 14.67 7.97
C LEU A 231 -2.06 13.26 7.96
N VAL A 232 -1.58 12.39 8.84
CA VAL A 232 -2.14 11.04 9.03
C VAL A 232 -3.06 11.03 10.26
N ILE A 233 -3.98 10.06 10.36
CA ILE A 233 -5.05 10.08 11.37
C ILE A 233 -4.56 10.22 12.81
N PHE A 234 -3.37 9.71 13.15
CA PHE A 234 -2.84 9.84 14.51
C PHE A 234 -2.36 11.25 14.84
N ASP A 235 -1.99 12.04 13.84
CA ASP A 235 -1.57 13.43 14.01
C ASP A 235 -2.78 14.33 14.35
N VAL A 236 -3.96 13.99 13.82
CA VAL A 236 -5.19 14.79 13.99
C VAL A 236 -6.09 14.26 15.11
N ALA A 237 -6.25 12.95 15.20
CA ALA A 237 -7.20 12.33 16.12
C ALA A 237 -6.70 10.95 16.59
N PRO A 238 -5.65 10.88 17.43
CA PRO A 238 -5.02 9.63 17.84
C PRO A 238 -5.93 8.70 18.64
N GLN A 239 -6.99 9.23 19.26
CA GLN A 239 -8.00 8.47 20.01
C GLN A 239 -9.27 8.18 19.18
N SER A 240 -9.30 8.55 17.90
CA SER A 240 -10.42 8.24 17.01
C SER A 240 -10.57 6.74 16.82
N ARG A 241 -11.76 6.32 16.41
CA ARG A 241 -12.03 4.91 16.10
C ARG A 241 -11.10 4.40 15.01
N GLY A 242 -10.93 5.18 13.92
CA GLY A 242 -10.03 4.84 12.83
C GLY A 242 -8.57 4.64 13.29
N ALA A 243 -8.04 5.56 14.11
CA ALA A 243 -6.69 5.45 14.67
C ALA A 243 -6.53 4.17 15.50
N MET A 244 -7.44 3.92 16.44
CA MET A 244 -7.41 2.73 17.29
C MET A 244 -7.55 1.42 16.49
N GLN A 245 -8.29 1.44 15.38
CA GLN A 245 -8.41 0.30 14.48
C GLN A 245 -7.10 0.04 13.71
N TYR A 246 -6.41 1.07 13.23
CA TYR A 246 -5.09 0.87 12.62
C TYR A 246 -4.01 0.43 13.63
N GLU A 247 -4.08 0.84 14.91
CA GLU A 247 -3.21 0.25 15.93
C GLU A 247 -3.47 -1.25 16.14
N ARG A 248 -4.73 -1.69 16.06
CA ARG A 248 -5.07 -3.13 16.12
C ARG A 248 -4.57 -3.87 14.90
N LEU A 249 -4.71 -3.29 13.70
CA LEU A 249 -4.18 -3.89 12.47
C LEU A 249 -2.65 -4.05 12.55
N ALA A 250 -1.94 -3.02 13.03
CA ALA A 250 -0.49 -3.09 13.23
C ALA A 250 -0.12 -4.22 14.21
N LYS A 251 -0.84 -4.37 15.34
CA LYS A 251 -0.63 -5.50 16.27
C LYS A 251 -0.86 -6.86 15.60
N GLU A 252 -1.91 -6.97 14.79
CA GLU A 252 -2.21 -8.19 14.04
C GLU A 252 -1.09 -8.55 13.05
N ILE A 253 -0.46 -7.56 12.41
CA ILE A 253 0.69 -7.75 11.50
C ILE A 253 1.99 -8.08 12.25
N LEU A 254 2.21 -7.47 13.41
CA LEU A 254 3.39 -7.72 14.25
C LEU A 254 3.36 -9.12 14.89
N GLY A 255 2.17 -9.64 15.19
CA GLY A 255 1.99 -10.96 15.78
C GLY A 255 1.82 -12.10 14.77
N ALA A 256 1.92 -11.81 13.47
CA ALA A 256 1.69 -12.75 12.37
C ALA A 256 2.96 -13.10 11.59
#